data_AF-A0A6G1E1H4-F1
#
_entry.id   AF-A0A6G1E1H4-F1
#
_cell.length_a   1.000
_cell.length_b   1.000
_cell.length_c   1.000
_cell.angle_alpha   90.00
_cell.angle_beta   90.00
_cell.angle_gamma   90.00
#
_symmetry.space_group_name_H-M   'P 1'
#
loop_
_entity.id
_entity.type
_entity.pdbx_description
1 polymer ?
#
loop_
_entity_poly.entity_id
_entity_poly.type
_entity_poly.pdbx_seq_one_letter_code
_entity_poly.pdbx_strand_id
1 'polypeptide(L)'
;MAATLQASSSSLRSRLLSSSAAWSPWRLLLSSSVQSEASHQTETLAFEEIQLSPEKPSTATAFILHGLLGSGRNWRSFSRALASELRDCSPSDEWRMVLVDLRNHGRSAGIKGLSPPHDMSSAARDLADLVKARGWAWPDVVVGHSMGGKVALDFVESCSRGEYGESADLPKQLWVLDSVPGKVEMDNSGGEVERVLQTLASLPSSLPSRKYSIFPCRSEI
;
A
#
# COMPACT_ATOMS: atom_id res chain seq x y z
N MET A 1 23.15 57.53 23.15
CA MET A 1 23.17 57.99 24.56
C MET A 1 22.79 56.78 25.41
N ALA A 2 23.77 56.08 25.98
CA ALA A 2 24.03 55.98 27.44
C ALA A 2 22.82 55.40 28.23
N ALA A 3 22.92 54.35 29.06
CA ALA A 3 23.99 54.04 30.00
C ALA A 3 24.11 52.55 30.37
N THR A 4 25.35 52.22 30.72
CA THR A 4 25.95 51.05 31.36
C THR A 4 25.45 50.79 32.79
N LEU A 5 25.46 49.54 33.25
CA LEU A 5 25.98 49.18 34.59
C LEU A 5 26.63 47.78 34.57
N GLN A 6 27.91 47.74 34.94
CA GLN A 6 28.74 46.56 35.16
C GLN A 6 28.55 46.00 36.58
N ALA A 7 28.84 44.72 36.76
CA ALA A 7 29.55 44.24 37.95
C ALA A 7 30.48 43.09 37.59
N SER A 8 31.71 43.19 38.09
CA SER A 8 32.86 42.31 37.88
C SER A 8 33.27 41.72 39.23
N SER A 9 33.73 40.47 39.26
CA SER A 9 34.92 40.14 40.06
C SER A 9 35.59 38.83 39.57
N SER A 10 36.87 38.99 39.25
CA SER A 10 37.97 38.02 39.15
C SER A 10 38.07 37.09 40.39
N SER A 11 38.82 35.99 40.50
CA SER A 11 40.09 35.47 39.95
C SER A 11 40.26 34.08 40.64
N LEU A 12 40.93 33.03 40.15
CA LEU A 12 42.38 32.81 40.11
C LEU A 12 42.62 31.32 39.73
N ARG A 13 43.81 31.09 39.19
CA ARG A 13 44.37 29.85 38.61
C ARG A 13 44.81 28.83 39.68
N SER A 14 44.85 27.54 39.31
CA SER A 14 46.09 26.74 39.38
C SER A 14 45.94 25.40 38.64
N ARG A 15 47.09 24.93 38.12
CA ARG A 15 47.33 23.68 37.38
C ARG A 15 47.83 22.61 38.35
N LEU A 16 47.65 21.32 38.03
CA LEU A 16 48.71 20.37 37.62
C LEU A 16 48.27 18.89 37.79
N LEU A 17 48.47 18.14 36.69
CA LEU A 17 49.02 16.78 36.55
C LEU A 17 48.40 15.59 37.31
N SER A 18 47.92 14.57 36.59
CA SER A 18 48.75 13.42 36.14
C SER A 18 47.88 12.23 35.68
N SER A 19 48.29 11.62 34.56
CA SER A 19 48.18 10.22 34.11
C SER A 19 46.91 9.39 34.45
N SER A 20 46.28 8.70 33.51
CA SER A 20 46.95 7.71 32.65
C SER A 20 46.21 7.49 31.33
N ALA A 21 46.99 7.43 30.26
CA ALA A 21 46.57 6.88 28.99
C ALA A 21 46.57 5.35 29.08
N ALA A 22 45.44 4.74 28.74
CA ALA A 22 45.41 3.37 28.23
C ALA A 22 44.78 3.45 26.84
N TRP A 23 45.63 3.41 25.83
CA TRP A 23 45.24 3.14 24.47
C TRP A 23 44.70 1.70 24.40
N SER A 24 43.54 1.53 23.78
CA SER A 24 43.21 0.29 23.11
C SER A 24 42.57 0.64 21.77
N PRO A 25 43.14 0.20 20.63
CA PRO A 25 42.59 0.44 19.31
C PRO A 25 41.41 -0.51 19.05
N TRP A 26 40.65 -0.28 17.98
CA TRP A 26 39.54 -1.13 17.50
C TRP A 26 38.19 -0.94 18.21
N ARG A 27 37.46 0.10 17.81
CA ARG A 27 36.06 0.02 17.32
C ARG A 27 35.62 1.38 16.78
N LEU A 28 36.04 1.65 15.55
CA LEU A 28 35.22 2.45 14.65
C LEU A 28 33.96 1.64 14.37
N LEU A 29 32.80 2.19 14.72
CA LEU A 29 31.65 2.28 13.83
C LEU A 29 30.72 3.37 14.39
N LEU A 30 30.73 4.48 13.65
CA LEU A 30 29.72 5.54 13.53
C LEU A 30 28.32 5.01 13.88
N SER A 31 27.60 5.61 14.83
CA SER A 31 26.95 6.93 14.78
C SER A 31 25.44 6.70 14.74
N SER A 32 24.75 7.57 15.49
CA SER A 32 23.31 7.85 15.42
C SER A 32 22.38 6.71 15.85
N SER A 33 22.11 6.69 17.16
CA SER A 33 20.79 6.36 17.68
C SER A 33 19.76 7.29 17.02
N VAL A 34 19.15 6.83 15.93
CA VAL A 34 17.89 7.41 15.46
C VAL A 34 16.83 6.89 16.42
N GLN A 35 16.36 7.80 17.26
CA GLN A 35 15.19 7.58 18.10
C GLN A 35 14.02 7.18 17.21
N SER A 36 13.52 5.98 17.46
CA SER A 36 12.27 5.48 16.92
C SER A 36 11.12 6.26 17.55
N GLU A 37 10.76 7.40 16.97
CA GLU A 37 9.45 8.01 17.22
C GLU A 37 8.39 7.13 16.55
N ALA A 38 7.74 6.31 17.38
CA ALA A 38 6.53 5.59 17.02
C ALA A 38 5.41 6.61 16.74
N SER A 39 5.34 7.08 15.51
CA SER A 39 4.10 7.62 14.97
C SER A 39 3.10 6.46 14.94
N HIS A 40 1.94 6.63 15.56
CA HIS A 40 0.78 5.76 15.30
C HIS A 40 0.35 5.99 13.85
N GLN A 41 1.11 5.46 12.90
CA GLN A 41 0.67 5.31 11.52
C GLN A 41 -0.43 4.27 11.55
N THR A 42 -1.66 4.69 11.30
CA THR A 42 -2.72 3.77 10.91
C THR A 42 -2.19 2.92 9.76
N GLU A 43 -2.06 1.61 9.98
CA GLU A 43 -1.56 0.69 8.98
C GLU A 43 -2.55 0.65 7.80
N THR A 44 -2.22 1.32 6.70
CA THR A 44 -3.01 1.29 5.46
C THR A 44 -2.71 0.03 4.64
N LEU A 45 -3.43 -0.18 3.53
CA LEU A 45 -3.18 -1.31 2.63
C LEU A 45 -1.70 -1.44 2.22
N ALA A 46 -1.23 -2.68 2.14
CA ALA A 46 0.03 -3.00 1.51
C ALA A 46 -0.07 -2.82 -0.02
N PHE A 47 1.02 -2.38 -0.61
CA PHE A 47 1.12 -2.21 -2.06
C PHE A 47 2.55 -2.47 -2.54
N GLU A 48 2.70 -2.59 -3.84
CA GLU A 48 3.98 -2.55 -4.53
C GLU A 48 3.92 -1.50 -5.62
N GLU A 49 5.02 -0.76 -5.77
CA GLU A 49 5.14 0.26 -6.78
C GLU A 49 6.02 -0.24 -7.93
N ILE A 50 5.55 -0.01 -9.16
CA ILE A 50 6.33 -0.23 -10.37
C ILE A 50 6.37 1.09 -11.13
N GLN A 51 7.59 1.60 -11.25
CA GLN A 51 7.95 2.76 -12.08
C GLN A 51 9.20 2.38 -12.88
N LEU A 52 9.26 2.75 -14.16
CA LEU A 52 10.35 2.32 -15.03
C LEU A 52 11.61 3.16 -14.85
N SER A 53 11.42 4.45 -14.56
CA SER A 53 12.46 5.43 -14.23
C SER A 53 12.18 6.02 -12.85
N PRO A 54 12.48 5.28 -11.75
CA PRO A 54 12.16 5.70 -10.37
C PRO A 54 12.87 6.97 -9.92
N GLU A 55 13.92 7.39 -10.63
CA GLU A 55 14.63 8.65 -10.42
C GLU A 55 13.85 9.90 -10.86
N LYS A 56 12.81 9.73 -11.69
CA LYS A 56 11.96 10.82 -12.18
C LYS A 56 10.69 10.94 -11.32
N PRO A 57 10.13 12.15 -11.16
CA PRO A 57 8.80 12.27 -10.57
C PRO A 57 7.75 11.63 -11.50
N SER A 58 6.82 10.87 -10.94
CA SER A 58 5.70 10.32 -11.70
C SER A 58 4.79 11.43 -12.21
N THR A 59 4.39 11.38 -13.48
CA THR A 59 3.42 12.32 -14.08
C THR A 59 1.99 11.79 -14.05
N ALA A 60 1.82 10.47 -13.90
CA ALA A 60 0.53 9.82 -13.79
C ALA A 60 0.60 8.61 -12.85
N THR A 61 -0.52 8.31 -12.18
CA THR A 61 -0.66 7.13 -11.30
C THR A 61 -1.79 6.22 -11.77
N ALA A 62 -1.51 4.91 -11.82
CA ALA A 62 -2.54 3.89 -11.98
C ALA A 62 -2.61 2.99 -10.73
N PHE A 63 -3.81 2.80 -10.18
CA PHE A 63 -4.08 1.77 -9.19
C PHE A 63 -4.48 0.46 -9.88
N ILE A 64 -3.84 -0.64 -9.50
CA ILE A 64 -4.10 -1.98 -10.03
C ILE A 64 -4.65 -2.87 -8.91
N LEU A 65 -5.92 -3.27 -9.05
CA LEU A 65 -6.67 -4.00 -8.03
C LEU A 65 -6.96 -5.44 -8.48
N HIS A 66 -6.51 -6.41 -7.68
CA HIS A 66 -6.68 -7.82 -7.97
C HIS A 66 -8.10 -8.34 -7.64
N GLY A 67 -8.45 -9.53 -8.14
CA GLY A 67 -9.70 -10.24 -7.80
C GLY A 67 -9.62 -11.05 -6.50
N LEU A 68 -10.71 -11.74 -6.14
CA LEU A 68 -10.78 -12.58 -4.93
C LEU A 68 -9.65 -13.63 -4.92
N LEU A 69 -9.05 -13.87 -3.74
CA LEU A 69 -7.86 -14.73 -3.53
C LEU A 69 -6.58 -14.30 -4.27
N GLY A 70 -6.59 -13.11 -4.88
CA GLY A 70 -5.44 -12.53 -5.55
C GLY A 70 -4.52 -11.73 -4.63
N SER A 71 -3.50 -11.14 -5.24
CA SER A 71 -2.59 -10.16 -4.65
C SER A 71 -2.03 -9.27 -5.77
N GLY A 72 -1.48 -8.11 -5.43
CA GLY A 72 -0.76 -7.23 -6.35
C GLY A 72 0.37 -7.96 -7.08
N ARG A 73 1.02 -8.94 -6.43
CA ARG A 73 2.07 -9.76 -7.06
C ARG A 73 1.62 -10.45 -8.36
N ASN A 74 0.34 -10.82 -8.47
CA ASN A 74 -0.19 -11.46 -9.68
C ASN A 74 -0.19 -10.54 -10.90
N TRP A 75 -0.13 -9.22 -10.69
CA TRP A 75 -0.25 -8.19 -11.72
C TRP A 75 1.09 -7.55 -12.11
N ARG A 76 2.23 -8.00 -11.55
CA ARG A 76 3.55 -7.43 -11.81
C ARG A 76 3.94 -7.43 -13.28
N SER A 77 3.84 -8.59 -13.93
CA SER A 77 4.24 -8.73 -15.34
C SER A 77 3.38 -7.86 -16.25
N PHE A 78 2.05 -7.88 -16.03
CA PHE A 78 1.11 -7.03 -16.75
C PHE A 78 1.42 -5.55 -16.56
N SER A 79 1.61 -5.11 -15.31
CA SER A 79 1.82 -3.69 -14.99
C SER A 79 3.15 -3.16 -15.55
N ARG A 80 4.21 -3.99 -15.53
CA ARG A 80 5.50 -3.63 -16.12
C ARG A 80 5.43 -3.56 -17.66
N ALA A 81 4.72 -4.49 -18.29
CA ALA A 81 4.50 -4.46 -19.74
C ALA A 81 3.70 -3.21 -20.12
N LEU A 82 2.58 -2.94 -19.42
CA LEU A 82 1.75 -1.76 -19.66
C LEU A 82 2.54 -0.45 -19.48
N ALA A 83 3.33 -0.33 -18.41
CA ALA A 83 4.19 0.84 -18.22
C ALA A 83 5.20 1.02 -19.36
N SER A 84 5.72 -0.07 -19.93
CA SER A 84 6.66 0.00 -21.05
C SER A 84 5.97 0.50 -22.31
N GLU A 85 4.81 -0.06 -22.64
CA GLU A 85 4.01 0.38 -23.80
C GLU A 85 3.62 1.86 -23.67
N LEU A 86 3.18 2.29 -22.48
CA LEU A 86 2.81 3.68 -22.24
C LEU A 86 3.98 4.66 -22.39
N ARG A 87 5.17 4.29 -21.90
CA ARG A 87 6.40 5.07 -22.10
C ARG A 87 6.76 5.13 -23.59
N ASP A 88 6.61 4.04 -24.32
CA ASP A 88 6.96 3.99 -25.74
C ASP A 88 5.97 4.82 -26.59
N CYS A 89 4.70 4.90 -26.18
CA CYS A 89 3.69 5.80 -26.78
C CYS A 89 3.85 7.28 -26.38
N SER A 90 4.25 7.55 -25.14
CA SER A 90 4.44 8.91 -24.59
C SER A 90 5.71 8.99 -23.76
N PRO A 91 6.88 9.25 -24.38
CA PRO A 91 8.18 9.20 -23.69
C PRO A 91 8.39 10.25 -22.60
N SER A 92 7.55 11.29 -22.56
CA SER A 92 7.57 12.32 -21.52
C SER A 92 6.81 11.91 -20.26
N ASP A 93 5.93 10.92 -20.34
CA ASP A 93 5.13 10.49 -19.21
C ASP A 93 5.84 9.42 -18.40
N GLU A 94 5.85 9.60 -17.08
CA GLU A 94 6.37 8.60 -16.15
C GLU A 94 5.22 8.06 -15.32
N TRP A 95 4.85 6.80 -15.58
CA TRP A 95 3.73 6.15 -14.92
C TRP A 95 4.18 5.44 -13.65
N ARG A 96 3.50 5.77 -12.55
CA ARG A 96 3.54 5.00 -11.30
C ARG A 96 2.41 3.99 -11.26
N MET A 97 2.74 2.70 -11.37
CA MET A 97 1.79 1.62 -11.20
C MET A 97 1.78 1.16 -9.74
N VAL A 98 0.65 1.33 -9.05
CA VAL A 98 0.48 0.93 -7.64
C VAL A 98 -0.36 -0.34 -7.59
N LEU A 99 0.32 -1.46 -7.32
CA LEU A 99 -0.27 -2.79 -7.26
C LEU A 99 -0.71 -3.04 -5.82
N VAL A 100 -1.99 -2.88 -5.56
CA VAL A 100 -2.55 -2.88 -4.20
C VAL A 100 -2.93 -4.30 -3.78
N ASP A 101 -2.54 -4.71 -2.58
CA ASP A 101 -3.10 -5.88 -1.90
C ASP A 101 -4.36 -5.41 -1.15
N LEU A 102 -5.55 -5.81 -1.60
CA LEU A 102 -6.82 -5.41 -0.99
C LEU A 102 -6.94 -5.97 0.45
N ARG A 103 -7.84 -5.41 1.25
CA ARG A 103 -8.13 -5.89 2.61
C ARG A 103 -8.30 -7.41 2.64
N ASN A 104 -7.76 -8.04 3.68
CA ASN A 104 -7.76 -9.49 3.87
C ASN A 104 -7.02 -10.31 2.78
N HIS A 105 -6.31 -9.67 1.85
CA HIS A 105 -5.58 -10.33 0.76
C HIS A 105 -4.09 -9.96 0.78
N GLY A 106 -3.29 -10.77 0.08
CA GLY A 106 -1.85 -10.52 -0.08
C GLY A 106 -1.14 -10.21 1.25
N ARG A 107 -0.35 -9.14 1.26
CA ARG A 107 0.32 -8.65 2.48
C ARG A 107 -0.62 -7.88 3.42
N SER A 108 -1.75 -7.40 2.93
CA SER A 108 -2.78 -6.72 3.73
C SER A 108 -3.59 -7.67 4.63
N ALA A 109 -3.47 -8.98 4.43
CA ALA A 109 -4.17 -9.97 5.25
C ALA A 109 -3.76 -9.97 6.74
N GLY A 110 -2.53 -9.56 7.04
CA GLY A 110 -2.00 -9.48 8.41
C GLY A 110 -2.08 -8.10 9.05
N ILE A 111 -2.56 -7.10 8.31
CA ILE A 111 -2.60 -5.70 8.77
C ILE A 111 -3.71 -5.50 9.80
N LYS A 112 -3.39 -4.81 10.89
CA LYS A 112 -4.38 -4.47 11.93
C LYS A 112 -5.08 -3.16 11.54
N GLY A 113 -6.36 -3.02 11.90
CA GLY A 113 -7.14 -1.80 11.67
C GLY A 113 -8.04 -1.82 10.44
N LEU A 114 -7.94 -2.84 9.58
CA LEU A 114 -8.92 -3.11 8.52
C LEU A 114 -10.13 -3.86 9.11
N SER A 115 -10.92 -3.15 9.92
CA SER A 115 -12.05 -3.73 10.66
C SER A 115 -13.30 -3.97 9.79
N PRO A 116 -14.21 -4.87 10.21
CA PRO A 116 -15.50 -5.05 9.56
C PRO A 116 -16.34 -3.75 9.48
N PRO A 117 -17.28 -3.64 8.52
CA PRO A 117 -17.67 -4.68 7.56
C PRO A 117 -16.62 -4.92 6.46
N HIS A 118 -16.50 -6.16 5.99
CA HIS A 118 -15.60 -6.54 4.89
C HIS A 118 -16.34 -6.52 3.55
N ASP A 119 -16.81 -5.35 3.15
CA ASP A 119 -17.54 -5.11 1.90
C ASP A 119 -16.74 -4.27 0.90
N MET A 120 -17.32 -4.06 -0.30
CA MET A 120 -16.69 -3.30 -1.39
C MET A 120 -16.46 -1.84 -1.00
N SER A 121 -17.42 -1.22 -0.30
CA SER A 121 -17.36 0.18 0.08
C SER A 121 -16.26 0.43 1.11
N SER A 122 -16.09 -0.48 2.05
CA SER A 122 -15.00 -0.42 3.01
C SER A 122 -13.64 -0.70 2.33
N ALA A 123 -13.57 -1.65 1.40
CA ALA A 123 -12.35 -1.88 0.61
C ALA A 123 -11.97 -0.65 -0.25
N ALA A 124 -12.96 0.05 -0.81
CA ALA A 124 -12.77 1.28 -1.55
C ALA A 124 -12.28 2.42 -0.64
N ARG A 125 -12.84 2.53 0.58
CA ARG A 125 -12.36 3.49 1.58
C ARG A 125 -10.90 3.28 1.96
N ASP A 126 -10.45 2.04 2.07
CA ASP A 126 -9.04 1.75 2.35
C ASP A 126 -8.09 2.25 1.24
N LEU A 127 -8.54 2.29 -0.01
CA LEU A 127 -7.77 2.88 -1.12
C LEU A 127 -7.63 4.39 -0.94
N ALA A 128 -8.71 5.07 -0.55
CA ALA A 128 -8.68 6.50 -0.24
C ALA A 128 -7.77 6.78 0.96
N ASP A 129 -7.84 5.97 2.00
CA ASP A 129 -6.98 6.09 3.19
C ASP A 129 -5.52 5.83 2.84
N LEU A 130 -5.22 4.90 1.91
CA LEU A 130 -3.88 4.70 1.37
C LEU A 130 -3.36 5.97 0.66
N VAL A 131 -4.16 6.60 -0.22
CA VAL A 131 -3.79 7.85 -0.92
C VAL A 131 -3.45 8.94 0.10
N LYS A 132 -4.33 9.13 1.09
CA LYS A 132 -4.19 10.16 2.14
C LYS A 132 -2.98 9.92 3.02
N ALA A 133 -2.78 8.70 3.52
CA ALA A 133 -1.68 8.36 4.40
C ALA A 133 -0.31 8.54 3.71
N ARG A 134 -0.27 8.39 2.39
CA ARG A 134 0.95 8.62 1.61
C ARG A 134 1.14 10.06 1.13
N GLY A 135 0.13 10.92 1.32
CA GLY A 135 0.15 12.30 0.81
C GLY A 135 0.28 12.35 -0.71
N TRP A 136 -0.28 11.35 -1.41
CA TRP A 136 -0.21 11.26 -2.87
C TRP A 136 -1.29 12.09 -3.53
N ALA A 137 -1.04 12.50 -4.78
CA ALA A 137 -2.11 12.84 -5.70
C ALA A 137 -3.03 11.63 -5.93
N TRP A 138 -4.31 11.90 -6.18
CA TRP A 138 -5.30 10.88 -6.48
C TRP A 138 -4.99 10.17 -7.80
N PRO A 139 -5.32 8.87 -7.93
CA PRO A 139 -4.94 8.09 -9.09
C PRO A 139 -5.66 8.58 -10.36
N ASP A 140 -4.90 8.75 -11.45
CA ASP A 140 -5.44 9.08 -12.77
C ASP A 140 -6.25 7.92 -13.36
N VAL A 141 -5.84 6.69 -13.08
CA VAL A 141 -6.46 5.47 -13.60
C VAL A 141 -6.67 4.47 -12.48
N VAL A 142 -7.84 3.83 -12.45
CA VAL A 142 -8.07 2.67 -11.59
C VAL A 142 -8.43 1.47 -12.46
N VAL A 143 -7.66 0.39 -12.33
CA VAL A 143 -7.88 -0.88 -13.04
C VAL A 143 -8.24 -1.93 -12.01
N GLY A 144 -9.37 -2.59 -12.19
CA GLY A 144 -9.84 -3.62 -11.27
C GLY A 144 -10.29 -4.89 -11.99
N HIS A 145 -9.84 -6.03 -11.50
CA HIS A 145 -10.23 -7.34 -12.02
C HIS A 145 -11.23 -8.06 -11.13
N SER A 146 -12.33 -8.58 -11.71
CA SER A 146 -13.38 -9.32 -11.00
C SER A 146 -13.84 -8.58 -9.74
N MET A 147 -13.59 -9.12 -8.52
CA MET A 147 -13.84 -8.44 -7.24
C MET A 147 -13.19 -7.04 -7.17
N GLY A 148 -11.93 -6.91 -7.61
CA GLY A 148 -11.23 -5.62 -7.64
C GLY A 148 -11.90 -4.61 -8.59
N GLY A 149 -12.60 -5.08 -9.62
CA GLY A 149 -13.41 -4.23 -10.50
C GLY A 149 -14.61 -3.62 -9.78
N LYS A 150 -15.26 -4.38 -8.88
CA LYS A 150 -16.35 -3.87 -8.03
C LYS A 150 -15.85 -2.86 -7.00
N VAL A 151 -14.69 -3.13 -6.38
CA VAL A 151 -14.03 -2.15 -5.51
C VAL A 151 -13.67 -0.87 -6.27
N ALA A 152 -13.18 -0.99 -7.51
CA ALA A 152 -12.86 0.17 -8.34
C ALA A 152 -14.11 1.01 -8.68
N LEU A 153 -15.24 0.36 -8.96
CA LEU A 153 -16.54 1.02 -9.17
C LEU A 153 -16.98 1.78 -7.90
N ASP A 154 -17.00 1.11 -6.74
CA ASP A 154 -17.36 1.73 -5.45
C ASP A 154 -16.42 2.90 -5.11
N PHE A 155 -15.12 2.79 -5.43
CA PHE A 155 -14.14 3.86 -5.20
C PHE A 155 -14.45 5.11 -6.04
N VAL A 156 -14.73 4.94 -7.33
CA VAL A 156 -15.09 6.05 -8.22
C VAL A 156 -16.44 6.65 -7.84
N GLU A 157 -17.43 5.82 -7.49
CA GLU A 157 -18.74 6.30 -7.04
C GLU A 157 -18.61 7.12 -5.74
N SER A 158 -17.92 6.60 -4.74
CA SER A 158 -17.70 7.28 -3.45
C SER A 158 -16.92 8.59 -3.62
N CYS A 159 -15.95 8.61 -4.54
CA CYS A 159 -15.22 9.81 -4.92
C CYS A 159 -16.18 10.85 -5.54
N SER A 160 -17.04 10.44 -6.48
CA SER A 160 -18.03 11.33 -7.11
C SER A 160 -19.03 11.94 -6.11
N ARG A 161 -19.30 11.21 -5.02
CA ARG A 161 -20.19 11.63 -3.93
C ARG A 161 -19.48 12.48 -2.87
N GLY A 162 -18.18 12.73 -3.02
CA GLY A 162 -17.37 13.53 -2.09
C GLY A 162 -17.09 12.84 -0.76
N GLU A 163 -17.27 11.51 -0.65
CA GLU A 163 -17.12 10.78 0.61
C GLU A 163 -15.67 10.77 1.13
N TYR A 164 -14.71 11.06 0.26
CA TYR A 164 -13.30 11.11 0.60
C TYR A 164 -12.78 12.51 0.95
N GLY A 165 -13.63 13.55 0.90
CA GLY A 165 -13.29 14.93 1.20
C GLY A 165 -13.03 15.78 -0.04
N GLU A 166 -12.93 17.10 0.15
CA GLU A 166 -12.83 18.10 -0.95
C GLU A 166 -11.57 17.97 -1.79
N SER A 167 -10.50 17.37 -1.25
CA SER A 167 -9.26 17.15 -1.98
C SER A 167 -9.27 15.91 -2.87
N ALA A 168 -10.39 15.17 -2.91
CA ALA A 168 -10.51 13.95 -3.71
C ALA A 168 -10.82 14.25 -5.17
N ASP A 169 -9.91 13.83 -6.06
CA ASP A 169 -10.12 13.94 -7.49
C ASP A 169 -10.60 12.62 -8.10
N LEU A 170 -11.57 12.74 -9.01
CA LEU A 170 -12.08 11.61 -9.79
C LEU A 170 -10.99 11.07 -10.73
N PRO A 171 -10.79 9.74 -10.77
CA PRO A 171 -9.92 9.13 -11.79
C PRO A 171 -10.41 9.49 -13.20
N LYS A 172 -9.45 9.79 -14.09
CA LYS A 172 -9.71 10.09 -15.50
C LYS A 172 -10.22 8.87 -16.25
N GLN A 173 -9.81 7.67 -15.82
CA GLN A 173 -10.27 6.41 -16.41
C GLN A 173 -10.49 5.32 -15.36
N LEU A 174 -11.48 4.47 -15.63
CA LEU A 174 -11.80 3.26 -14.86
C LEU A 174 -11.84 2.07 -15.81
N TRP A 175 -11.03 1.03 -15.56
CA TRP A 175 -11.01 -0.19 -16.35
C TRP A 175 -11.49 -1.36 -15.49
N VAL A 176 -12.64 -1.93 -15.85
CA VAL A 176 -13.24 -3.08 -15.17
C VAL A 176 -13.01 -4.32 -16.02
N LEU A 177 -12.17 -5.24 -15.54
CA LEU A 177 -11.78 -6.44 -16.24
C LEU A 177 -12.55 -7.64 -15.68
N ASP A 178 -13.23 -8.36 -16.56
CA ASP A 178 -13.94 -9.61 -16.23
C ASP A 178 -14.86 -9.47 -15.00
N SER A 179 -15.65 -8.40 -14.98
CA SER A 179 -16.63 -8.13 -13.92
C SER A 179 -17.85 -7.43 -14.53
N VAL A 180 -19.03 -7.94 -14.21
CA VAL A 180 -20.29 -7.29 -14.56
C VAL A 180 -20.67 -6.32 -13.44
N PRO A 181 -20.96 -5.04 -13.74
CA PRO A 181 -21.45 -4.11 -12.73
C PRO A 181 -22.82 -4.55 -12.22
N GLY A 182 -23.03 -4.48 -10.91
CA GLY A 182 -24.30 -4.81 -10.27
C GLY A 182 -24.18 -5.80 -9.12
N LYS A 183 -25.28 -5.95 -8.39
CA LYS A 183 -25.42 -6.98 -7.35
C LYS A 183 -25.63 -8.32 -8.05
N VAL A 184 -24.89 -9.33 -7.60
CA VAL A 184 -25.12 -10.70 -8.04
C VAL A 184 -26.28 -11.24 -7.22
N GLU A 185 -27.46 -11.27 -7.81
CA GLU A 185 -28.60 -11.97 -7.22
C GLU A 185 -28.29 -13.47 -7.19
N MET A 186 -28.36 -14.07 -5.99
CA MET A 186 -27.94 -15.45 -5.75
C MET A 186 -28.82 -16.48 -6.50
N ASP A 187 -29.99 -16.07 -6.97
CA ASP A 187 -30.96 -16.93 -7.66
C ASP A 187 -30.63 -17.18 -9.15
N ASN A 188 -29.84 -16.31 -9.80
CA ASN A 188 -29.66 -16.31 -11.26
C ASN A 188 -28.20 -16.34 -11.73
N SER A 189 -27.22 -16.23 -10.83
CA SER A 189 -25.83 -16.52 -11.20
C SER A 189 -25.69 -18.03 -11.38
N GLY A 190 -24.96 -18.51 -12.39
CA GLY A 190 -24.76 -19.95 -12.67
C GLY A 190 -24.09 -20.78 -11.57
N GLY A 191 -24.09 -20.29 -10.33
CA GLY A 191 -23.63 -20.93 -9.12
C GLY A 191 -22.11 -21.04 -9.03
N GLU A 192 -21.34 -20.58 -10.02
CA GLU A 192 -19.90 -20.83 -10.05
C GLU A 192 -19.16 -20.15 -8.89
N VAL A 193 -19.36 -18.84 -8.71
CA VAL A 193 -18.78 -18.09 -7.58
C VAL A 193 -19.30 -18.63 -6.25
N GLU A 194 -20.60 -18.94 -6.17
CA GLU A 194 -21.21 -19.49 -4.96
C GLU A 194 -20.63 -20.86 -4.59
N ARG A 195 -20.50 -21.78 -5.56
CA ARG A 195 -19.86 -23.09 -5.37
C ARG A 195 -18.42 -22.95 -4.91
N VAL A 196 -17.67 -21.99 -5.46
CA VAL A 196 -16.31 -21.69 -4.99
C VAL A 196 -16.34 -21.22 -3.54
N LEU A 197 -17.21 -20.27 -3.18
CA LEU A 197 -17.33 -19.79 -1.80
C LEU A 197 -17.78 -20.87 -0.82
N GLN A 198 -18.75 -21.70 -1.19
CA GLN A 198 -19.22 -22.85 -0.41
C GLN A 198 -18.11 -23.89 -0.23
N THR A 199 -17.32 -24.15 -1.28
CA THR A 199 -16.16 -25.04 -1.21
C THR A 199 -15.10 -24.46 -0.28
N LEU A 200 -14.79 -23.16 -0.39
CA LEU A 200 -13.84 -22.52 0.51
C LEU A 200 -14.30 -22.54 1.97
N ALA A 201 -15.61 -22.39 2.20
CA ALA A 201 -16.21 -22.46 3.54
C ALA A 201 -16.18 -23.88 4.14
N SER A 202 -16.14 -24.93 3.30
CA SER A 202 -16.03 -26.32 3.78
C SER A 202 -14.59 -26.74 4.07
N LEU A 203 -13.59 -25.96 3.64
CA LEU A 203 -12.18 -26.24 3.92
C LEU A 203 -11.82 -25.98 5.39
N PRO A 204 -10.84 -26.72 5.95
CA PRO A 204 -10.30 -26.42 7.27
C PRO A 204 -9.74 -25.01 7.36
N SER A 205 -9.92 -24.35 8.50
CA SER A 205 -9.47 -22.98 8.75
C SER A 205 -7.94 -22.78 8.67
N SER A 206 -7.16 -23.86 8.77
CA SER A 206 -5.72 -23.84 8.60
C SER A 206 -5.27 -25.01 7.74
N LEU A 207 -4.54 -24.73 6.66
CA LEU A 207 -3.88 -25.75 5.85
C LEU A 207 -2.42 -25.89 6.31
N PRO A 208 -1.94 -27.10 6.64
CA PRO A 208 -0.59 -27.30 7.20
C PRO A 208 0.54 -26.88 6.26
N SER A 209 0.33 -26.97 4.94
CA SER A 209 1.31 -26.54 3.95
C SER A 209 0.67 -26.32 2.58
N ARG A 210 1.34 -25.56 1.71
CA ARG A 210 0.92 -25.35 0.32
C ARG A 210 0.82 -26.65 -0.50
N LYS A 211 1.63 -27.66 -0.16
CA LYS A 211 1.58 -28.99 -0.79
C LYS A 211 0.32 -29.76 -0.39
N TYR A 212 -0.19 -29.52 0.82
CA TYR A 212 -1.40 -30.16 1.33
C TYR A 212 -2.64 -29.78 0.50
N SER A 213 -2.67 -28.55 -0.04
CA SER A 213 -3.77 -28.04 -0.89
C SER A 213 -3.85 -28.68 -2.28
N ILE A 214 -2.78 -29.31 -2.77
CA ILE A 214 -2.69 -29.83 -4.14
C ILE A 214 -3.12 -31.31 -4.20
N PHE A 215 -3.06 -32.03 -3.08
CA PHE A 215 -3.36 -33.46 -3.01
C PHE A 215 -4.84 -33.86 -3.18
N PRO A 216 -5.86 -33.08 -2.75
CA PRO A 216 -7.26 -33.48 -2.94
C PRO A 216 -7.75 -33.27 -4.38
N CYS A 217 -7.11 -32.38 -5.15
CA CYS A 217 -7.61 -31.96 -6.46
C CYS A 217 -7.24 -32.91 -7.61
N ARG A 218 -6.55 -34.03 -7.32
CA ARG A 218 -6.05 -34.98 -8.33
C ARG A 218 -6.79 -36.32 -8.36
N SER A 219 -7.79 -36.52 -7.51
CA SER A 219 -8.52 -37.79 -7.41
C SER A 219 -9.89 -37.83 -8.12
N GLU A 220 -10.32 -36.74 -8.77
CA GLU A 220 -11.62 -36.68 -9.47
C GLU A 220 -11.53 -35.95 -10.83
N ILE A 221 -10.61 -36.37 -11.70
CA ILE A 221 -10.71 -36.14 -13.15
C ILE A 221 -10.55 -37.49 -13.85
#